data_AF-A0AAU9L9C9-F1
#
_entry.id   AF-A0AAU9L9C9-F1
#
_cell.length_a   1.000
_cell.length_b   1.000
_cell.length_c   1.000
_cell.angle_alpha   90.00
_cell.angle_beta   90.00
_cell.angle_gamma   90.00
#
_symmetry.space_group_name_H-M   'P 1'
#
loop_
_entity.id
_entity.type
_entity.pdbx_description
1 polymer ?
#
loop_
_entity_poly.entity_id
_entity_poly.type
_entity_poly.pdbx_seq_one_letter_code
_entity_poly.pdbx_strand_id
1 'polypeptide(L)'
;MRWDGSVSGSLRSTWGVLVDKSILYEPLLRYLFRNIDIHDKLLGKPEVATKEIVTLRGYAQYREYMSRYASDQTPYPMYLMMVSGRLQHNNRLWCPWCRQSEMPMEYAFYAYAPTNAKLIIVETYNKSSEWRNREENEFKKDHQLRIKGVPWFYRIYPGPSRESLFYQQVTKKFYLLEPLQQVFEESV
;
A
#
# COMPACT_ATOMS: atom_id res chain seq x y z
N MET A 1 15.29 19.89 2.43
CA MET A 1 13.91 20.14 2.90
C MET A 1 13.56 19.08 3.94
N ARG A 2 13.62 19.45 5.22
CA ARG A 2 13.29 18.58 6.36
C ARG A 2 11.78 18.66 6.56
N TRP A 3 11.06 17.53 6.47
CA TRP A 3 9.62 17.51 6.64
C TRP A 3 9.31 16.96 8.02
N ASP A 4 8.99 17.86 8.94
CA ASP A 4 8.70 17.55 10.34
C ASP A 4 7.17 17.47 10.53
N GLY A 5 6.63 16.26 10.66
CA GLY A 5 5.18 16.01 10.79
C GLY A 5 4.56 16.57 12.08
N SER A 6 3.24 16.78 12.07
CA SER A 6 2.51 17.65 13.00
C SER A 6 1.93 17.01 14.28
N VAL A 7 2.13 15.71 14.55
CA VAL A 7 1.47 15.01 15.67
C VAL A 7 2.49 14.61 16.75
N SER A 8 2.16 14.87 18.02
CA SER A 8 2.98 14.46 19.18
C SER A 8 3.17 12.94 19.21
N GLY A 9 4.41 12.47 19.37
CA GLY A 9 4.77 11.05 19.33
C GLY A 9 5.03 10.46 17.94
N SER A 10 4.78 11.20 16.85
CA SER A 10 5.19 10.77 15.51
C SER A 10 6.70 10.97 15.32
N LEU A 11 7.35 10.05 14.57
CA LEU A 11 8.73 10.25 14.11
C LEU A 11 8.74 11.55 13.29
N ARG A 12 9.33 12.61 13.87
CA ARG A 12 9.39 13.95 13.29
C ARG A 12 10.32 14.04 12.07
N SER A 13 10.86 12.92 11.62
CA SER A 13 11.77 12.86 10.49
C SER A 13 11.49 11.60 9.69
N THR A 14 11.45 11.78 8.36
CA THR A 14 11.49 10.66 7.41
C THR A 14 12.92 10.29 7.00
N TRP A 15 13.90 11.00 7.55
CA TRP A 15 15.31 10.66 7.42
C TRP A 15 15.66 9.50 8.35
N GLY A 16 16.49 8.57 7.89
CA GLY A 16 16.97 7.45 8.69
C GLY A 16 15.97 6.31 8.89
N VAL A 17 14.67 6.46 8.65
CA VAL A 17 13.68 5.40 8.99
C VAL A 17 14.00 4.02 8.39
N LEU A 18 14.39 3.95 7.11
CA LEU A 18 14.79 2.69 6.49
C LEU A 18 16.07 2.11 7.13
N VAL A 19 17.00 2.97 7.51
CA VAL A 19 18.23 2.58 8.22
C VAL A 19 17.90 2.14 9.65
N ASP A 20 17.14 2.92 10.40
CA ASP A 20 16.86 2.68 11.83
C ASP A 20 15.90 1.51 12.07
N LYS A 21 15.07 1.15 11.09
CA LYS A 21 13.98 0.18 11.26
C LYS A 21 14.06 -1.02 10.33
N SER A 22 14.60 -0.86 9.13
CA SER A 22 14.52 -1.88 8.10
C SER A 22 15.88 -2.53 7.79
N ILE A 23 17.01 -1.85 8.05
CA ILE A 23 18.36 -2.40 7.79
C ILE A 23 18.71 -3.59 8.68
N LEU A 24 18.03 -3.74 9.82
CA LEU A 24 18.26 -4.86 10.72
C LEU A 24 17.40 -6.08 10.37
N TYR A 25 16.45 -5.93 9.43
CA TYR A 25 15.61 -7.04 9.02
C TYR A 25 16.21 -7.70 7.78
N GLU A 26 17.01 -8.73 8.02
CA GLU A 26 17.79 -9.42 7.01
C GLU A 26 16.96 -9.90 5.79
N PRO A 27 15.77 -10.52 5.95
CA PRO A 27 15.03 -10.99 4.77
C PRO A 27 14.61 -9.86 3.81
N LEU A 28 14.20 -8.70 4.33
CA LEU A 28 13.89 -7.52 3.50
C LEU A 28 15.15 -7.00 2.79
N LEU A 29 16.30 -7.00 3.47
CA LEU A 29 17.55 -6.60 2.82
C LEU A 29 17.93 -7.56 1.69
N ARG A 30 17.79 -8.87 1.91
CA ARG A 30 18.02 -9.87 0.86
C ARG A 30 17.08 -9.67 -0.31
N TYR A 31 15.80 -9.39 -0.04
CA TYR A 31 14.82 -9.04 -1.07
C TYR A 31 15.23 -7.78 -1.85
N LEU A 32 15.60 -6.70 -1.14
CA LEU A 32 16.01 -5.42 -1.72
C LEU A 32 17.25 -5.56 -2.61
N PHE A 33 18.26 -6.30 -2.14
CA PHE A 33 19.52 -6.51 -2.87
C PHE A 33 19.48 -7.70 -3.83
N ARG A 34 18.36 -8.44 -3.88
CA ARG A 34 18.16 -9.63 -4.72
C ARG A 34 19.26 -10.68 -4.53
N ASN A 35 19.64 -10.90 -3.27
CA ASN A 35 20.65 -11.89 -2.93
C ASN A 35 20.12 -13.30 -3.19
N ILE A 36 20.91 -14.15 -3.87
CA ILE A 36 20.54 -15.52 -4.28
C ILE A 36 21.31 -16.62 -3.53
N ASP A 37 22.22 -16.22 -2.65
CA ASP A 37 23.06 -17.12 -1.83
C ASP A 37 22.25 -17.92 -0.81
N ILE A 38 21.20 -17.30 -0.24
CA ILE A 38 20.27 -17.93 0.69
C ILE A 38 18.85 -17.71 0.17
N HIS A 39 18.12 -18.80 -0.03
CA HIS A 39 16.73 -18.74 -0.43
C HIS A 39 15.86 -18.19 0.71
N ASP A 40 15.10 -17.14 0.43
CA ASP A 40 14.13 -16.60 1.39
C ASP A 40 13.01 -17.64 1.60
N LYS A 41 12.89 -18.16 2.82
CA LYS A 41 11.91 -19.23 3.14
C LYS A 41 10.46 -18.77 3.01
N LEU A 42 10.19 -17.48 3.16
CA LEU A 42 8.84 -16.92 3.03
C LEU A 42 8.50 -16.71 1.56
N LEU A 43 9.45 -16.21 0.77
CA LEU A 43 9.26 -15.94 -0.66
C LEU A 43 9.46 -17.17 -1.55
N GLY A 44 10.08 -18.23 -1.04
CA GLY A 44 10.28 -19.50 -1.74
C GLY A 44 9.06 -20.42 -1.76
N LYS A 45 7.96 -20.03 -1.11
CA LYS A 45 6.71 -20.80 -1.11
C LYS A 45 6.03 -20.72 -2.48
N PRO A 46 5.46 -21.81 -3.00
CA PRO A 46 4.78 -21.80 -4.32
C PRO A 46 3.58 -20.84 -4.35
N GLU A 47 2.94 -20.61 -3.20
CA GLU A 47 1.82 -19.67 -3.03
C GLU A 47 2.18 -18.23 -3.42
N VAL A 48 3.46 -17.85 -3.33
CA VAL A 48 3.93 -16.49 -3.67
C VAL A 48 3.65 -16.17 -5.14
N ALA A 49 3.75 -17.16 -6.03
CA ALA A 49 3.48 -17.01 -7.46
C ALA A 49 1.99 -16.72 -7.78
N THR A 50 1.10 -16.95 -6.82
CA THR A 50 -0.34 -16.68 -6.98
C THR A 50 -0.74 -15.25 -6.59
N LYS A 51 0.16 -14.53 -5.94
CA LYS A 51 -0.09 -13.19 -5.42
C LYS A 51 0.28 -12.16 -6.48
N GLU A 52 -0.53 -11.11 -6.59
CA GLU A 52 -0.34 -10.08 -7.62
C GLU A 52 -0.35 -8.68 -7.03
N ILE A 53 0.59 -7.84 -7.43
CA ILE A 53 0.55 -6.39 -7.16
C ILE A 53 0.14 -5.67 -8.45
N VAL A 54 -0.96 -4.92 -8.38
CA VAL A 54 -1.48 -4.13 -9.50
C VAL A 54 -1.30 -2.65 -9.18
N THR A 55 -0.68 -1.89 -10.09
CA THR A 55 -0.55 -0.44 -9.95
C THR A 55 -1.54 0.28 -10.87
N LEU A 56 -2.40 1.10 -10.28
CA LEU A 56 -3.38 1.94 -10.97
C LEU A 56 -3.00 3.41 -10.84
N ARG A 57 -3.24 4.20 -11.89
CA ARG A 57 -2.93 5.63 -11.92
C ARG A 57 -4.20 6.46 -12.04
N GLY A 58 -4.44 7.29 -11.03
CA GLY A 58 -5.56 8.21 -10.99
C GLY A 58 -6.90 7.55 -10.63
N TYR A 59 -7.90 8.41 -10.42
CA TYR A 59 -9.20 8.01 -9.88
C TYR A 59 -10.01 7.15 -10.87
N ALA A 60 -9.95 7.47 -12.17
CA ALA A 60 -10.68 6.73 -13.20
C ALA A 60 -10.29 5.24 -13.24
N GLN A 61 -9.00 4.93 -13.28
CA GLN A 61 -8.53 3.53 -13.27
C GLN A 61 -8.89 2.81 -11.98
N TYR A 62 -8.79 3.49 -10.84
CA TYR A 62 -9.25 2.98 -9.55
C TYR A 62 -10.74 2.61 -9.61
N ARG A 63 -11.61 3.52 -10.03
CA ARG A 63 -13.06 3.28 -10.09
C ARG A 63 -13.43 2.14 -11.02
N GLU A 64 -12.82 2.10 -12.19
CA GLU A 64 -13.03 1.01 -13.15
C GLU A 64 -12.62 -0.34 -12.56
N TYR A 65 -11.45 -0.41 -11.92
CA TYR A 65 -10.96 -1.64 -11.28
C TYR A 65 -11.88 -2.11 -10.16
N MET A 66 -12.30 -1.21 -9.27
CA MET A 66 -13.21 -1.55 -8.17
C MET A 66 -14.59 -1.99 -8.67
N SER A 67 -15.10 -1.37 -9.75
CA SER A 67 -16.37 -1.75 -10.36
C SER A 67 -16.33 -3.17 -10.93
N ARG A 68 -15.22 -3.53 -11.59
CA ARG A 68 -15.01 -4.89 -12.12
C ARG A 68 -14.91 -5.91 -11.00
N TYR A 69 -14.13 -5.60 -9.97
CA TYR A 69 -13.99 -6.48 -8.80
C TYR A 69 -15.32 -6.68 -8.06
N ALA A 70 -16.14 -5.64 -7.91
CA ALA A 70 -17.46 -5.75 -7.30
C ALA A 70 -18.40 -6.68 -8.09
N SER A 71 -18.22 -6.75 -9.41
CA SER A 71 -19.02 -7.61 -10.31
C SER A 71 -18.43 -9.01 -10.49
N ASP A 72 -17.24 -9.28 -9.93
CA ASP A 72 -16.53 -10.54 -10.10
C ASP A 72 -17.25 -11.67 -9.34
N GLN A 73 -17.36 -12.83 -9.98
CA GLN A 73 -17.98 -14.02 -9.41
C GLN A 73 -16.98 -14.85 -8.58
N THR A 74 -15.68 -14.57 -8.74
CA THR A 74 -14.59 -15.25 -8.04
C THR A 74 -13.80 -14.24 -7.19
N PRO A 75 -14.35 -13.80 -6.04
CA PRO A 75 -13.67 -12.83 -5.19
C PRO A 75 -12.36 -13.42 -4.66
N TYR A 76 -11.35 -12.56 -4.56
CA TYR A 76 -10.05 -12.86 -3.99
C TYR A 76 -9.72 -11.86 -2.88
N PRO A 77 -8.86 -12.22 -1.90
CA PRO A 77 -8.44 -11.26 -0.89
C PRO A 77 -7.80 -10.02 -1.52
N MET A 78 -8.42 -8.86 -1.34
CA MET A 78 -7.96 -7.61 -1.94
C MET A 78 -7.51 -6.62 -0.86
N TYR A 79 -6.32 -6.09 -1.06
CA TYR A 79 -5.75 -5.01 -0.29
C TYR A 79 -5.61 -3.78 -1.18
N LEU A 80 -5.93 -2.60 -0.66
CA LEU A 80 -5.89 -1.36 -1.42
C LEU A 80 -5.00 -0.35 -0.71
N MET A 81 -3.93 0.08 -1.36
CA MET A 81 -3.01 1.10 -0.86
C MET A 81 -3.04 2.33 -1.75
N MET A 82 -3.54 3.44 -1.21
CA MET A 82 -3.51 4.75 -1.84
C MET A 82 -2.19 5.43 -1.54
N VAL A 83 -1.45 5.83 -2.57
CA VAL A 83 -0.16 6.52 -2.46
C VAL A 83 -0.17 7.83 -3.24
N SER A 84 0.79 8.71 -2.97
CA SER A 84 1.04 9.88 -3.81
C SER A 84 1.41 9.45 -5.23
N GLY A 85 1.12 10.26 -6.24
CA GLY A 85 1.76 10.12 -7.55
C GLY A 85 3.27 10.38 -7.51
N ARG A 86 3.90 10.29 -8.67
CA ARG A 86 5.37 10.33 -8.81
C ARG A 86 5.85 11.70 -9.27
N LEU A 87 7.02 12.09 -8.78
CA LEU A 87 7.77 13.26 -9.22
C LEU A 87 8.34 13.00 -10.62
N GLN A 88 8.03 13.88 -11.58
CA GLN A 88 8.43 13.70 -12.98
C GLN A 88 9.95 13.54 -13.18
N HIS A 89 10.77 14.19 -12.35
CA HIS A 89 12.21 14.23 -12.54
C HIS A 89 12.97 12.99 -12.02
N ASN A 90 12.37 12.15 -11.17
CA ASN A 90 13.06 10.99 -10.59
C ASN A 90 12.16 9.79 -10.34
N ASN A 91 10.90 9.82 -10.79
CA ASN A 91 9.92 8.76 -10.64
C ASN A 91 9.67 8.32 -9.19
N ARG A 92 9.98 9.16 -8.20
CA ARG A 92 9.75 8.86 -6.78
C ARG A 92 8.39 9.39 -6.35
N LEU A 93 7.69 8.64 -5.51
CA LEU A 93 6.46 9.11 -4.85
C LEU A 93 6.74 10.43 -4.11
N TRP A 94 5.97 11.49 -4.35
CA TRP A 94 6.27 12.78 -3.72
C TRP A 94 6.06 12.76 -2.20
N CYS A 95 5.16 11.92 -1.70
CA CYS A 95 4.91 11.77 -0.27
C CYS A 95 6.05 10.96 0.37
N PRO A 96 6.79 11.52 1.36
CA PRO A 96 7.85 10.81 2.05
C PRO A 96 7.40 9.50 2.70
N TRP A 97 6.23 9.49 3.35
CA TRP A 97 5.69 8.29 4.00
C TRP A 97 5.27 7.20 3.00
N CYS A 98 4.80 7.59 1.81
CA CYS A 98 4.52 6.63 0.74
C CYS A 98 5.81 5.96 0.28
N ARG A 99 6.88 6.72 0.04
CA ARG A 99 8.19 6.18 -0.34
C ARG A 99 8.75 5.19 0.67
N GLN A 100 8.62 5.50 1.95
CA GLN A 100 9.10 4.60 3.02
C GLN A 100 8.31 3.31 3.12
N SER A 101 7.04 3.34 2.71
CA SER A 101 6.14 2.19 2.85
C SER A 101 6.16 1.29 1.61
N GLU A 102 6.60 1.78 0.45
CA GLU A 102 6.59 1.07 -0.84
C GLU A 102 7.28 -0.31 -0.74
N MET A 103 8.57 -0.33 -0.39
CA MET A 103 9.34 -1.58 -0.31
C MET A 103 8.91 -2.52 0.83
N PRO A 104 8.73 -2.06 2.09
CA PRO A 104 8.26 -2.95 3.16
C PRO A 104 6.89 -3.56 2.87
N MET A 105 5.97 -2.79 2.28
CA MET A 105 4.64 -3.27 1.91
C MET A 105 4.73 -4.36 0.85
N GLU A 106 5.50 -4.15 -0.22
CA GLU A 106 5.67 -5.13 -1.29
C GLU A 106 6.23 -6.46 -0.76
N TYR A 107 7.32 -6.39 0.02
CA TYR A 107 7.89 -7.58 0.63
C TYR A 107 6.89 -8.28 1.54
N ALA A 108 6.23 -7.54 2.45
CA ALA A 108 5.30 -8.12 3.41
C ALA A 108 4.07 -8.74 2.72
N PHE A 109 3.59 -8.14 1.63
CA PHE A 109 2.50 -8.70 0.84
C PHE A 109 2.89 -10.08 0.30
N TYR A 110 4.04 -10.20 -0.38
CA TYR A 110 4.47 -11.50 -0.89
C TYR A 110 4.75 -12.51 0.23
N ALA A 111 5.37 -12.07 1.33
CA ALA A 111 5.75 -12.93 2.44
C ALA A 111 4.53 -13.46 3.23
N TYR A 112 3.49 -12.63 3.43
CA TYR A 112 2.47 -12.88 4.45
C TYR A 112 1.02 -12.86 3.95
N ALA A 113 0.71 -12.25 2.80
CA ALA A 113 -0.67 -12.23 2.30
C ALA A 113 -1.15 -13.65 1.95
N PRO A 114 -2.46 -13.93 2.01
CA PRO A 114 -2.99 -15.23 1.63
C PRO A 114 -2.75 -15.55 0.14
N THR A 115 -2.89 -16.83 -0.21
CA THR A 115 -2.85 -17.30 -1.61
C THR A 115 -3.90 -16.59 -2.46
N ASN A 116 -3.58 -16.33 -3.73
CA ASN A 116 -4.42 -15.60 -4.70
C ASN A 116 -4.76 -14.15 -4.31
N ALA A 117 -4.12 -13.59 -3.27
CA ALA A 117 -4.36 -12.22 -2.87
C ALA A 117 -3.88 -11.22 -3.92
N LYS A 118 -4.52 -10.04 -3.96
CA LYS A 118 -4.05 -8.90 -4.75
C LYS A 118 -3.84 -7.66 -3.89
N LEU A 119 -2.70 -6.99 -4.10
CA LEU A 119 -2.45 -5.65 -3.56
C LEU A 119 -2.59 -4.63 -4.69
N ILE A 120 -3.59 -3.77 -4.57
CA ILE A 120 -3.87 -2.69 -5.50
C ILE A 120 -3.23 -1.42 -4.98
N ILE A 121 -2.18 -0.95 -5.66
CA ILE A 121 -1.52 0.32 -5.37
C ILE A 121 -2.13 1.37 -6.29
N VAL A 122 -2.75 2.39 -5.70
CA VAL A 122 -3.33 3.51 -6.46
C VAL A 122 -2.46 4.74 -6.29
N GLU A 123 -1.79 5.12 -7.37
CA GLU A 123 -1.06 6.38 -7.48
C GLU A 123 -2.07 7.50 -7.72
N THR A 124 -2.17 8.44 -6.76
CA THR A 124 -3.13 9.55 -6.81
C THR A 124 -2.66 10.68 -7.74
N TYR A 125 -2.40 11.88 -7.21
CA TYR A 125 -1.93 13.03 -8.00
C TYR A 125 -0.41 13.12 -7.98
N ASN A 126 0.20 13.62 -9.05
CA ASN A 126 1.66 13.81 -9.12
C ASN A 126 2.15 15.04 -8.35
N LYS A 127 1.25 15.99 -8.03
CA LYS A 127 1.59 17.19 -7.24
C LYS A 127 0.86 17.19 -5.91
N SER A 128 1.59 17.61 -4.87
CA SER A 128 1.01 17.77 -3.53
C SER A 128 -0.07 18.86 -3.47
N SER A 129 0.00 19.88 -4.34
CA SER A 129 -1.02 20.93 -4.45
C SER A 129 -2.36 20.38 -4.95
N GLU A 130 -2.35 19.57 -6.01
CA GLU A 130 -3.54 18.89 -6.55
C GLU A 130 -4.15 17.95 -5.50
N TRP A 131 -3.31 17.17 -4.81
CA TRP A 131 -3.78 16.34 -3.69
C TRP A 131 -4.48 17.18 -2.61
N ARG A 132 -3.99 18.39 -2.31
CA ARG A 132 -4.57 19.26 -1.27
C ARG A 132 -5.85 19.97 -1.71
N ASN A 133 -6.07 20.19 -3.00
CA ASN A 133 -7.26 20.86 -3.52
C ASN A 133 -8.51 20.00 -3.26
N ARG A 134 -9.26 20.31 -2.19
CA ARG A 134 -10.45 19.53 -1.80
C ARG A 134 -11.60 19.66 -2.81
N GLU A 135 -11.66 20.77 -3.52
CA GLU A 135 -12.73 21.08 -4.46
C GLU A 135 -12.59 20.30 -5.76
N GLU A 136 -11.38 19.85 -6.12
CA GLU A 136 -11.12 19.11 -7.36
C GLU A 136 -10.68 17.66 -7.12
N ASN A 137 -10.23 17.32 -5.90
CA ASN A 137 -9.73 15.98 -5.59
C ASN A 137 -10.86 14.95 -5.46
N GLU A 138 -11.03 14.14 -6.50
CA GLU A 138 -12.06 13.10 -6.60
C GLU A 138 -11.94 12.04 -5.49
N PHE A 139 -10.71 11.63 -5.14
CA PHE A 139 -10.49 10.66 -4.06
C PHE A 139 -11.03 11.14 -2.72
N LYS A 140 -10.91 12.44 -2.43
CA LYS A 140 -11.42 13.04 -1.19
C LYS A 140 -12.93 13.25 -1.19
N LYS A 141 -13.54 13.36 -2.37
CA LYS A 141 -14.99 13.46 -2.54
C LYS A 141 -15.67 12.09 -2.47
N ASP A 142 -14.96 11.01 -2.79
CA ASP A 142 -15.49 9.65 -2.69
C ASP A 142 -15.82 9.30 -1.23
N HIS A 143 -17.12 9.21 -0.94
CA HIS A 143 -17.67 8.91 0.38
C HIS A 143 -17.34 7.49 0.87
N GLN A 144 -17.00 6.57 -0.03
CA GLN A 144 -16.59 5.22 0.34
C GLN A 144 -15.14 5.21 0.83
N LEU A 145 -14.27 6.02 0.21
CA LEU A 145 -12.88 6.15 0.62
C LEU A 145 -12.74 6.92 1.93
N ARG A 146 -13.34 8.11 2.05
CA ARG A 146 -13.15 9.03 3.20
C ARG A 146 -11.66 9.29 3.52
N ILE A 147 -10.81 9.24 2.50
CA ILE A 147 -9.36 9.36 2.63
C ILE A 147 -8.95 10.77 3.08
N LYS A 148 -8.09 10.86 4.09
CA LYS A 148 -7.61 12.17 4.61
C LYS A 148 -6.17 12.48 4.20
N GLY A 149 -5.39 11.47 3.84
CA GLY A 149 -3.97 11.58 3.51
C GLY A 149 -3.46 10.37 2.75
N VAL A 150 -2.16 10.35 2.44
CA VAL A 150 -1.46 9.20 1.86
C VAL A 150 -0.14 8.96 2.62
N PRO A 151 0.32 7.71 2.80
CA PRO A 151 -0.32 6.49 2.34
C PRO A 151 -1.60 6.17 3.14
N TRP A 152 -2.54 5.47 2.51
CA TRP A 152 -3.78 5.02 3.14
C TRP A 152 -4.07 3.60 2.70
N PHE A 153 -4.52 2.74 3.63
CA PHE A 153 -4.65 1.32 3.36
C PHE A 153 -6.02 0.79 3.77
N TYR A 154 -6.56 -0.11 2.96
CA TYR A 154 -7.79 -0.83 3.24
C TYR A 154 -7.62 -2.33 2.99
N ARG A 155 -8.33 -3.14 3.77
CA ARG A 155 -8.77 -4.46 3.33
C ARG A 155 -10.13 -4.29 2.65
N ILE A 156 -10.31 -4.88 1.48
CA ILE A 156 -11.53 -4.79 0.69
C ILE A 156 -12.27 -6.12 0.74
N TYR A 157 -13.54 -6.07 1.11
CA TYR A 157 -14.41 -7.24 1.17
C TYR A 157 -15.64 -7.03 0.27
N PRO A 158 -16.18 -8.10 -0.35
CA PRO A 158 -17.52 -8.06 -0.93
C PRO A 158 -18.54 -7.63 0.13
N GLY A 159 -19.43 -6.71 -0.22
CA GLY A 159 -20.51 -6.26 0.64
C GLY A 159 -21.77 -7.14 0.51
N PRO A 160 -22.85 -6.79 1.23
CA PRO A 160 -24.07 -7.61 1.29
C PRO A 160 -24.85 -7.65 -0.04
N SER A 161 -24.69 -6.65 -0.91
CA SER A 161 -25.24 -6.68 -2.27
C SER A 161 -24.14 -6.95 -3.30
N ARG A 162 -24.55 -7.51 -4.44
CA ARG A 162 -23.69 -8.02 -5.54
C ARG A 162 -22.82 -6.96 -6.25
N GLU A 163 -22.84 -5.71 -5.80
CA GLU A 163 -22.06 -4.59 -6.34
C GLU A 163 -21.49 -3.70 -5.23
N SER A 164 -21.74 -4.05 -3.97
CA SER A 164 -21.25 -3.30 -2.82
C SER A 164 -19.90 -3.83 -2.36
N LEU A 165 -19.03 -2.93 -1.91
CA LEU A 165 -17.73 -3.27 -1.35
C LEU A 165 -17.58 -2.62 0.03
N PHE A 166 -17.10 -3.40 0.98
CA PHE A 166 -16.77 -2.92 2.33
C PHE A 166 -15.28 -2.61 2.42
N TYR A 167 -14.97 -1.38 2.88
CA TYR A 167 -13.62 -0.84 2.99
C TYR A 167 -13.24 -0.80 4.47
N GLN A 168 -12.47 -1.79 4.91
CA GLN A 168 -11.94 -1.78 6.27
C GLN A 168 -10.62 -1.01 6.29
N GLN A 169 -10.64 0.23 6.80
CA GLN A 169 -9.41 1.01 6.94
C GLN A 169 -8.47 0.35 7.95
N VAL A 170 -7.21 0.18 7.55
CA VAL A 170 -6.14 -0.25 8.44
C VAL A 170 -5.29 0.96 8.83
N THR A 171 -5.01 1.12 10.13
CA THR A 171 -4.17 2.21 10.64
C THR A 171 -2.96 1.62 11.36
N LYS A 172 -1.88 1.39 10.61
CA LYS A 172 -0.60 0.87 11.10
C LYS A 172 0.55 1.66 10.49
N LYS A 173 1.77 1.46 11.00
CA LYS A 173 2.99 2.03 10.42
C LYS A 173 3.47 1.13 9.28
N PHE A 174 3.10 1.46 8.05
CA PHE A 174 3.39 0.65 6.85
C PHE A 174 4.86 0.61 6.41
N TYR A 175 5.75 1.25 7.16
CA TYR A 175 7.20 1.16 6.98
C TYR A 175 7.86 0.19 7.98
N LEU A 176 7.07 -0.45 8.86
CA LEU A 176 7.53 -1.44 9.82
C LEU A 176 6.96 -2.81 9.45
N LEU A 177 7.82 -3.83 9.43
CA LEU A 177 7.45 -5.17 8.96
C LEU A 177 6.56 -5.94 9.94
N GLU A 178 6.82 -5.86 11.24
CA GLU A 178 5.99 -6.53 12.25
C GLU A 178 4.52 -6.06 12.17
N PRO A 179 4.20 -4.75 12.12
CA PRO A 179 2.85 -4.30 11.84
C PRO A 179 2.29 -4.79 10.50
N LEU A 180 3.10 -4.86 9.44
CA LEU A 180 2.63 -5.34 8.14
C LEU A 180 2.33 -6.84 8.13
N GLN A 181 3.12 -7.65 8.84
CA GLN A 181 2.86 -9.07 9.03
C GLN A 181 1.47 -9.26 9.67
N GLN A 182 1.16 -8.53 10.74
CA GLN A 182 -0.18 -8.54 11.36
C GLN A 182 -1.29 -8.15 10.36
N VAL A 183 -1.04 -7.14 9.52
CA VAL A 183 -2.03 -6.69 8.52
C VAL A 183 -2.41 -7.80 7.54
N PHE A 184 -1.47 -8.65 7.16
CA PHE A 184 -1.72 -9.70 6.19
C PHE A 184 -2.16 -11.03 6.83
N GLU A 185 -1.62 -11.39 8.00
CA GLU A 185 -1.96 -12.64 8.69
C GLU A 185 -3.33 -12.62 9.38
N GLU A 186 -3.79 -11.47 9.90
CA GLU A 186 -5.14 -11.33 10.51
C GLU A 186 -6.29 -11.37 9.47
N SER A 187 -6.02 -11.75 8.23
CA SER A 187 -7.02 -11.82 7.14
C SER A 187 -7.61 -13.22 6.94
N VAL A 188 -7.34 -14.15 7.88
CA VAL A 188 -7.83 -15.53 7.88
C VAL A 188 -9.00 -15.70 8.84
#